data_AF-A0A1M5A0Y2-F1
#
_entry.id   AF-A0A1M5A0Y2-F1
#
_cell.length_a   1.000
_cell.length_b   1.000
_cell.length_c   1.000
_cell.angle_alpha   90.00
_cell.angle_beta   90.00
_cell.angle_gamma   90.00
#
_symmetry.space_group_name_H-M   'P 1'
#
loop_
_entity.id
_entity.type
_entity.pdbx_description
1 polymer ?
#
loop_
_entity_poly.entity_id
_entity_poly.type
_entity_poly.pdbx_seq_one_letter_code
_entity_poly.pdbx_strand_id
1 'polypeptide(L)' 'MKRVEPILMIEHHDMLALDQLKRNLIGAGFELQFRCLLSIGGENHRYIYEVKKQPEKRDLLISDQN' A
#
# COMPACT_ATOMS: atom_id res chain seq x y z
N MET A 1 -1.84 8.68 21.72
CA MET A 1 -1.08 8.40 20.47
C MET A 1 -1.54 9.38 19.40
N LYS A 2 -0.62 10.10 18.73
CA LYS A 2 -0.98 10.92 17.56
C LYS A 2 -1.38 9.98 16.41
N ARG A 3 -2.51 10.24 15.75
CA ARG A 3 -2.89 9.54 14.51
C ARG A 3 -1.85 9.90 13.44
N VAL A 4 -1.13 8.90 12.94
CA VAL A 4 -0.38 9.06 11.68
C VAL A 4 -1.43 9.07 10.58
N GLU A 5 -1.65 10.21 9.95
CA GLU A 5 -2.57 10.29 8.82
C GLU A 5 -2.02 9.44 7.67
N PRO A 6 -2.82 8.50 7.12
CA PRO A 6 -2.39 7.71 5.98
C PRO A 6 -2.19 8.63 4.77
N ILE A 7 -1.15 8.37 3.98
CA ILE A 7 -0.87 9.13 2.75
C ILE A 7 -1.80 8.66 1.62
N LEU A 8 -2.08 7.35 1.57
CA LEU A 8 -2.79 6.71 0.47
C LEU A 8 -3.59 5.51 1.00
N MET A 9 -4.76 5.27 0.40
CA MET A 9 -5.48 4.01 0.50
C MET A 9 -5.35 3.24 -0.82
N ILE A 10 -5.04 1.96 -0.74
CA ILE A 10 -4.89 1.08 -1.90
C ILE A 10 -6.00 0.04 -1.87
N GLU A 11 -6.75 -0.04 -2.98
CA GLU A 11 -7.76 -1.05 -3.23
C GLU A 11 -7.26 -1.98 -4.35
N HIS A 12 -7.27 -3.29 -4.12
CA HIS A 12 -6.83 -4.28 -5.12
C HIS A 12 -7.72 -5.53 -5.12
N HIS A 13 -7.88 -6.15 -6.29
CA HIS A 13 -8.72 -7.35 -6.49
C HIS A 13 -7.94 -8.61 -6.87
N ASP A 14 -6.74 -8.46 -7.47
CA ASP A 14 -5.82 -9.57 -7.73
C ASP A 14 -4.73 -9.65 -6.63
N MET A 15 -4.59 -10.84 -6.02
CA MET A 15 -3.65 -11.09 -4.94
C MET A 15 -2.18 -11.01 -5.37
N LEU A 16 -1.84 -11.43 -6.60
CA LEU A 16 -0.46 -11.46 -7.07
C LEU A 16 0.07 -10.04 -7.30
N ALA A 17 -0.71 -9.21 -7.98
CA ALA A 17 -0.39 -7.81 -8.20
C ALA A 17 -0.40 -7.01 -6.89
N LEU A 18 -1.31 -7.31 -5.96
CA LEU A 18 -1.31 -6.73 -4.62
C LEU A 18 -0.03 -7.07 -3.86
N ASP A 19 0.41 -8.33 -3.88
CA ASP A 19 1.64 -8.74 -3.20
C ASP A 19 2.88 -8.06 -3.80
N GLN A 20 2.92 -7.91 -5.12
CA GLN A 20 4.00 -7.16 -5.76
C GLN A 20 4.00 -5.69 -5.34
N LEU A 21 2.83 -5.04 -5.32
CA LEU A 21 2.69 -3.66 -4.89
C LEU A 21 3.10 -3.48 -3.42
N LYS A 22 2.71 -4.42 -2.54
CA LYS A 22 3.11 -4.42 -1.14
C LYS A 22 4.64 -4.49 -0.99
N ARG A 23 5.29 -5.38 -1.73
CA ARG A 23 6.77 -5.50 -1.72
C ARG A 23 7.44 -4.22 -2.18
N ASN A 24 6.94 -3.58 -3.24
CA ASN A 24 7.50 -2.34 -3.76
C ASN A 24 7.39 -1.19 -2.75
N LEU A 25 6.23 -1.04 -2.12
CA LEU A 25 6.00 0.02 -1.13
C LEU A 25 6.82 -0.19 0.14
N ILE A 26 6.90 -1.42 0.65
CA ILE A 26 7.77 -1.77 1.77
C ILE A 26 9.24 -1.53 1.42
N GLY A 27 9.67 -1.92 0.22
CA GLY A 27 11.04 -1.69 -0.28
C GLY A 27 11.39 -0.21 -0.39
N ALA A 28 10.42 0.63 -0.76
CA ALA A 28 10.53 2.08 -0.78
C ALA A 28 10.49 2.74 0.61
N GLY A 29 10.30 1.96 1.68
CA GLY A 29 10.30 2.45 3.06
C GLY A 29 8.93 2.86 3.59
N PHE A 30 7.84 2.56 2.88
CA PHE A 30 6.50 2.79 3.38
C PHE A 30 6.04 1.67 4.31
N GLU A 31 5.29 2.06 5.34
CA GLU A 31 4.56 1.12 6.17
C GLU A 31 3.16 0.89 5.60
N LEU A 32 2.77 -0.37 5.51
CA LEU A 32 1.43 -0.77 5.08
C LEU A 32 0.64 -1.33 6.26
N GLN A 33 -0.54 -0.78 6.51
CA GLN A 33 -1.51 -1.31 7.45
C GLN A 33 -2.70 -1.88 6.70
N PHE A 34 -2.97 -3.17 6.86
CA PHE A 34 -4.22 -3.75 6.38
C PHE A 34 -5.42 -3.15 7.14
N ARG A 35 -6.49 -2.82 6.42
CA ARG A 35 -7.71 -2.24 6.99
C ARG A 35 -8.88 -3.18 6.95
N CYS A 36 -9.23 -3.63 5.76
CA CYS A 36 -10.35 -4.55 5.60
C CYS A 36 -10.28 -5.29 4.28
N LEU A 37 -11.02 -6.39 4.26
CA LEU A 37 -11.33 -7.18 3.09
C LEU A 37 -12.84 -7.03 2.85
N LEU A 38 -13.21 -6.62 1.64
CA LEU A 38 -14.60 -6.58 1.22
C LEU A 38 -14.83 -7.71 0.22
N SER A 39 -15.72 -8.63 0.55
CA SER A 39 -16.26 -9.57 -0.44
C SER A 39 -17.29 -8.81 -1.29
N ILE A 40 -17.08 -8.74 -2.60
CA ILE A 40 -17.99 -8.06 -3.53
C ILE A 40 -18.88 -9.05 -4.31
N GLY A 41 -18.95 -10.30 -3.84
CA GLY A 41 -19.73 -11.37 -4.44
C GLY A 41 -18.90 -12.32 -5.30
N GLY A 42 -19.24 -13.61 -5.24
CA GLY A 42 -18.45 -14.68 -5.87
C GLY A 42 -17.07 -14.81 -5.23
N GLU A 43 -16.04 -15.07 -6.05
CA GLU A 43 -14.64 -15.15 -5.62
C GLU A 43 -13.92 -13.78 -5.62
N ASN A 44 -14.65 -12.70 -5.87
CA ASN A 44 -14.08 -11.37 -5.95
C ASN A 44 -13.92 -10.74 -4.56
N HIS A 45 -12.68 -10.38 -4.26
CA HIS A 45 -12.26 -9.82 -2.99
C HIS A 45 -11.58 -8.47 -3.24
N ARG A 46 -11.92 -7.46 -2.44
CA ARG A 46 -11.21 -6.17 -2.43
C ARG A 46 -10.43 -6.04 -1.14
N TYR A 47 -9.12 -5.87 -1.27
CA TYR A 47 -8.23 -5.68 -0.14
C TYR A 47 -7.90 -4.20 -0.01
N ILE A 48 -8.10 -3.66 1.19
CA ILE A 48 -7.84 -2.25 1.49
C ILE A 48 -6.67 -2.14 2.45
N TYR A 49 -5.65 -1.40 2.02
CA TYR A 49 -4.47 -1.08 2.83
C TYR A 49 -4.34 0.43 2.98
N GLU A 50 -3.99 0.86 4.19
CA GLU A 50 -3.48 2.20 4.47
C GLU A 50 -1.97 2.21 4.31
N VAL A 51 -1.47 3.14 3.49
CA VAL A 51 -0.05 3.48 3.42
C VAL A 51 0.21 4.56 4.45
N LYS A 52 0.95 4.22 5.50
CA LYS A 52 1.34 5.18 6.53
C LYS A 52 2.60 5.92 6.11
N LYS A 53 2.64 7.19 6.48
CA LYS A 53 3.85 7.99 6.37
C LYS A 53 4.86 7.49 7.41
N GLN A 54 5.92 6.83 6.97
CA GLN A 54 7.21 6.95 7.63
C GLN A 54 8.35 7.12 6.61
N PRO A 55 9.35 7.95 6.96
CA PRO A 55 9.91 8.99 6.12
C PRO A 55 11.43 8.79 5.97
N GLU A 56 12.20 9.79 5.53
CA GLU A 56 13.69 9.84 5.50
C GLU A 56 14.39 9.38 4.21
N LYS A 57 13.81 8.48 3.41
CA LYS A 57 14.38 8.08 2.09
C LYS A 57 13.73 8.79 0.89
N ARG A 58 13.54 10.11 1.00
CA ARG A 58 12.83 10.93 -0.01
C ARG A 58 13.44 10.81 -1.42
N ASP A 59 14.70 10.42 -1.53
CA ASP A 59 15.44 10.33 -2.79
C ASP A 59 15.13 9.09 -3.65
N LEU A 60 14.47 8.05 -3.11
CA LEU A 60 14.22 6.81 -3.85
C LEU A 60 12.91 6.78 -4.66
N LEU A 61 12.05 7.79 -4.50
CA LEU A 61 10.75 7.82 -5.18
C LEU A 61 10.74 8.68 -6.44
N ILE A 62 11.84 9.38 -6.76
CA ILE A 62 11.95 10.27 -7.94
C ILE A 62 13.28 10.04 -8.68
N SER A 63 13.70 8.78 -8.87
CA SER A 63 14.83 8.46 -9.74
C SER A 63 14.55 7.21 -10.58
N ASP A 64 13.64 7.35 -11.54
CA ASP A 64 13.74 6.59 -12.80
C ASP A 64 12.89 7.29 -13.87
N GLN A 65 13.50 8.32 -14.46
CA GLN A 65 13.26 8.75 -15.84
C GLN A 65 14.63 9.11 -16.44
N ASN A 66 15.35 8.09 -16.89
CA ASN A 66 16.42 8.20 -17.89
C ASN A 66 16.26 7.07 -18.90
#